data_AF-A0A2W3Z978-F1
#
_entry.id   AF-A0A2W3Z978-F1
#
_cell.length_a   1.000
_cell.length_b   1.000
_cell.length_c   1.000
_cell.angle_alpha   90.00
_cell.angle_beta   90.00
_cell.angle_gamma   90.00
#
_symmetry.space_group_name_H-M   'P 1'
#
loop_
_entity.id
_entity.type
_entity.pdbx_description
1 polymer ?
#
loop_
_entity_poly.entity_id
_entity_poly.type
_entity_poly.pdbx_seq_one_letter_code
_entity_poly.pdbx_strand_id
1 'polypeptide(L)'
;MIRKEDGLILIEVLVAVVILGTSFMLLASMLVRNQQMIELNEKKKEAQAIRDELREWMGYRGQTQDLAGLNQYVFSVKNNEHLITSQKVRRNYLILDNSGIQTNGGNISIYGEQKVDLTGRVETTNKQQERKIEYSYPDKRTLLPKKWKDAEEGTLEKEESNYLGRYIGTANQHNYLVLCKVHFKNTSKKYDPRKDGIEVFLEIYDESTGRLMTDTLFNWVITY
;
A
#
# COMPACT_ATOMS: atom_id res chain seq x y z
N MET A 1 -21.27 58.06 -43.60
CA MET A 1 -19.87 57.62 -43.71
C MET A 1 -19.19 58.00 -42.39
N ILE A 2 -19.23 57.12 -41.39
CA ILE A 2 -18.66 57.38 -40.07
C ILE A 2 -17.15 57.14 -40.19
N ARG A 3 -16.35 58.20 -39.96
CA ARG A 3 -14.89 58.15 -39.91
C ARG A 3 -14.47 57.15 -38.82
N LYS A 4 -13.83 56.07 -39.26
CA LYS A 4 -13.02 55.15 -38.45
C LYS A 4 -11.60 55.73 -38.36
N GLU A 5 -10.89 55.35 -37.30
CA GLU A 5 -9.57 55.86 -36.79
C GLU A 5 -9.80 57.00 -35.77
N ASP A 6 -9.49 56.92 -34.47
CA ASP A 6 -8.53 56.12 -33.69
C ASP A 6 -9.02 55.93 -32.24
N GLY A 7 -9.03 54.67 -31.74
CA GLY A 7 -9.30 54.36 -30.33
C GLY A 7 -10.38 53.29 -30.14
N LEU A 8 -10.06 52.26 -29.34
CA LEU A 8 -11.02 51.24 -28.90
C LEU A 8 -12.21 51.91 -28.21
N ILE A 9 -13.42 51.60 -28.66
CA ILE A 9 -14.64 52.08 -28.03
C ILE A 9 -14.73 51.42 -26.64
N LEU A 10 -15.18 52.14 -25.60
CA LEU A 10 -15.26 51.63 -24.22
C LEU A 10 -15.91 50.24 -24.13
N ILE A 11 -16.94 50.00 -24.94
CA ILE A 11 -17.66 48.72 -25.05
C ILE A 11 -16.74 47.61 -25.56
N GLU A 12 -15.91 47.88 -26.57
CA GLU A 12 -14.96 46.91 -27.12
C GLU A 12 -13.87 46.56 -26.11
N VAL A 13 -13.40 47.53 -25.32
CA VAL A 13 -12.47 47.29 -24.21
C VAL A 13 -13.12 46.40 -23.14
N LEU A 14 -14.36 46.70 -22.76
CA LEU A 14 -15.11 45.93 -21.76
C LEU A 14 -15.33 44.48 -22.20
N VAL A 15 -15.72 44.27 -23.46
CA VAL A 15 -15.90 42.94 -24.04
C VAL A 15 -14.55 42.21 -24.10
N ALA A 16 -13.47 42.88 -24.52
CA ALA A 16 -12.13 42.29 -24.54
C ALA A 16 -11.65 41.86 -23.14
N VAL A 17 -11.88 42.67 -22.11
CA VAL A 17 -11.52 42.34 -20.72
C VAL A 17 -12.31 41.14 -20.21
N VAL A 18 -13.61 41.04 -20.52
CA VAL A 18 -14.42 39.89 -20.14
C VAL A 18 -13.97 38.61 -20.84
N ILE A 19 -13.71 38.67 -22.15
CA ILE A 19 -13.20 37.53 -22.93
C ILE A 19 -11.81 37.10 -22.42
N LEU A 20 -10.91 38.05 -22.17
CA LEU A 20 -9.59 37.75 -21.62
C LEU A 20 -9.70 37.15 -20.22
N GLY A 21 -10.49 37.74 -19.32
CA GLY A 21 -10.66 37.24 -17.95
C GLY A 21 -11.20 35.81 -17.92
N THR A 22 -12.24 35.51 -18.71
CA THR A 22 -12.79 34.16 -18.83
C THR A 22 -11.80 33.18 -19.46
N SER A 23 -11.08 33.60 -20.50
CA SER A 23 -10.06 32.77 -21.15
C SER A 23 -8.88 32.46 -20.23
N PHE A 24 -8.41 33.44 -19.45
CA PHE A 24 -7.35 33.25 -18.46
C PHE A 24 -7.79 32.31 -17.33
N MET A 25 -9.04 32.43 -16.84
CA MET A 25 -9.57 31.49 -15.86
C MET A 25 -9.62 30.06 -16.39
N LEU A 26 -10.05 29.87 -17.65
CA LEU A 26 -10.07 28.55 -18.29
C LEU A 26 -8.65 27.98 -18.45
N LEU A 27 -7.70 28.79 -18.92
CA LEU A 27 -6.30 28.39 -19.06
C LEU A 27 -5.68 28.02 -17.70
N ALA A 28 -5.91 28.83 -16.66
CA ALA A 28 -5.43 28.53 -15.32
C ALA A 28 -6.03 27.22 -14.78
N SER A 29 -7.33 26.99 -14.98
CA SER A 29 -7.99 25.73 -14.59
C SER A 29 -7.41 24.52 -15.33
N MET A 30 -7.14 24.65 -16.64
CA MET A 30 -6.51 23.60 -17.44
C MET A 30 -5.09 23.32 -16.97
N LEU A 31 -4.29 24.34 -16.67
CA LEU A 31 -2.93 24.18 -16.17
C LEU A 31 -2.89 23.46 -14.83
N VAL A 32 -3.74 23.86 -13.88
CA VAL A 32 -3.84 23.20 -12.56
C VAL A 32 -4.26 21.74 -12.71
N ARG A 33 -5.27 21.45 -13.55
CA ARG A 33 -5.70 20.07 -13.82
C ARG A 33 -4.60 19.24 -14.48
N ASN A 34 -3.86 19.81 -15.43
CA ASN A 34 -2.74 19.12 -16.07
C ASN A 34 -1.64 18.79 -15.06
N GLN A 35 -1.28 19.73 -14.19
CA GLN A 35 -0.27 19.49 -13.15
C GLN A 35 -0.72 18.39 -12.17
N GLN A 36 -1.98 18.41 -11.73
CA GLN A 36 -2.54 17.34 -10.89
C GLN A 36 -2.53 15.98 -11.60
N MET A 37 -2.78 15.93 -12.90
CA MET A 37 -2.74 14.70 -13.69
C MET A 37 -1.31 14.17 -13.86
N ILE A 38 -0.32 15.06 -14.02
CA ILE A 38 1.10 14.68 -14.09
C ILE A 38 1.52 14.07 -12.74
N GLU A 39 1.27 14.75 -11.63
CA GLU A 39 1.61 14.25 -10.28
C GLU A 39 0.93 12.90 -10.01
N LEU A 40 -0.36 12.75 -10.37
CA LEU A 40 -1.07 11.48 -10.20
C LEU A 40 -0.44 10.37 -11.06
N ASN A 41 0.00 10.67 -12.28
CA ASN A 41 0.64 9.69 -13.15
C ASN A 41 2.03 9.28 -12.62
N GLU A 42 2.80 10.23 -12.09
CA GLU A 42 4.07 9.95 -11.41
C GLU A 42 3.86 9.06 -10.19
N LYS A 43 2.89 9.41 -9.33
CA LYS A 43 2.52 8.61 -8.17
C LYS A 43 2.12 7.18 -8.53
N LYS A 44 1.35 7.01 -9.62
CA LYS A 44 0.97 5.68 -10.12
C LYS A 44 2.16 4.89 -10.63
N LYS A 45 3.09 5.54 -11.35
CA LYS A 45 4.30 4.91 -11.87
C LYS A 45 5.20 4.42 -10.74
N GLU A 46 5.42 5.26 -9.71
CA GLU A 46 6.15 4.89 -8.50
C GLU A 46 5.46 3.74 -7.76
N ALA A 47 4.13 3.79 -7.59
CA ALA A 47 3.37 2.72 -6.95
C ALA A 47 3.47 1.38 -7.71
N GLN A 48 3.47 1.41 -9.05
CA GLN A 48 3.69 0.21 -9.88
C GLN A 48 5.10 -0.35 -9.70
N ALA A 49 6.12 0.50 -9.63
CA ALA A 49 7.50 0.07 -9.37
C ALA A 49 7.63 -0.59 -7.99
N ILE A 50 7.04 0.01 -6.95
CA ILE A 50 7.00 -0.56 -5.58
C ILE A 50 6.32 -1.93 -5.59
N ARG A 51 5.18 -2.04 -6.27
CA ARG A 51 4.42 -3.28 -6.38
C ARG A 51 5.25 -4.39 -7.03
N ASP A 52 5.92 -4.08 -8.13
CA ASP A 52 6.72 -5.05 -8.89
C ASP A 52 7.97 -5.45 -8.09
N GLU A 53 8.60 -4.50 -7.40
CA GLU A 53 9.72 -4.75 -6.48
C GLU A 53 9.30 -5.66 -5.31
N LEU A 54 8.18 -5.37 -4.64
CA LEU A 54 7.69 -6.21 -3.54
C LEU A 54 7.32 -7.61 -4.01
N ARG A 55 6.71 -7.73 -5.19
CA ARG A 55 6.41 -9.02 -5.81
C ARG A 55 7.67 -9.81 -6.11
N GLU A 56 8.69 -9.18 -6.71
CA GLU A 56 9.98 -9.83 -6.97
C GLU A 56 10.68 -10.21 -5.66
N TRP A 57 10.67 -9.32 -4.67
CA TRP A 57 11.26 -9.56 -3.37
C TRP A 57 10.61 -10.75 -2.68
N MET A 58 9.27 -10.82 -2.61
CA MET A 58 8.56 -11.99 -2.05
C MET A 58 8.78 -13.27 -2.86
N GLY A 59 8.96 -13.17 -4.18
CA GLY A 59 9.11 -14.32 -5.07
C GLY A 59 10.51 -14.93 -5.13
N TYR A 60 11.56 -14.10 -5.07
CA TYR A 60 12.93 -14.52 -5.39
C TYR A 60 13.98 -14.22 -4.31
N ARG A 61 13.76 -13.24 -3.41
CA ARG A 61 14.80 -12.74 -2.48
C ARG A 61 14.43 -12.86 -1.01
N GLY A 62 13.15 -12.83 -0.68
CA GLY A 62 12.65 -13.16 0.63
C GLY A 62 12.87 -14.63 0.86
N GLN A 63 13.65 -14.98 1.89
CA GLN A 63 13.78 -16.35 2.35
C GLN A 63 12.36 -16.83 2.71
N THR A 64 11.73 -17.57 1.80
CA THR A 64 10.29 -17.93 1.81
C THR A 64 9.89 -18.61 3.12
N GLN A 65 10.83 -19.29 3.76
CA GLN A 65 10.69 -19.92 5.07
C GLN A 65 10.53 -18.91 6.22
N ASP A 66 11.24 -17.79 6.20
CA ASP A 66 11.11 -16.75 7.23
C ASP A 66 9.80 -15.99 7.11
N LEU A 67 9.40 -15.67 5.89
CA LEU A 67 8.08 -15.10 5.62
C LEU A 67 6.95 -16.05 6.03
N ALA A 68 7.15 -17.37 5.85
CA ALA A 68 6.22 -18.39 6.32
C ALA A 68 6.20 -18.49 7.86
N GLY A 69 7.35 -18.38 8.53
CA GLY A 69 7.47 -18.35 9.99
C GLY A 69 6.80 -17.13 10.63
N LEU A 70 6.95 -15.96 9.99
CA LEU A 70 6.25 -14.72 10.37
C LEU A 70 4.73 -14.83 10.22
N ASN A 71 4.25 -15.69 9.32
CA ASN A 71 2.84 -15.80 8.98
C ASN A 71 2.31 -17.20 9.28
N GLN A 72 2.77 -17.81 10.38
CA GLN A 72 2.48 -19.20 10.71
C GLN A 72 0.97 -19.53 10.66
N TYR A 73 0.09 -18.64 11.13
CA TYR A 73 -1.37 -18.82 11.11
C TYR A 73 -1.98 -18.87 9.70
N VAL A 74 -1.35 -18.24 8.71
CA VAL A 74 -1.75 -18.36 7.30
C VAL A 74 -1.59 -19.80 6.83
N PHE A 75 -0.54 -20.48 7.31
CA PHE A 75 -0.07 -21.77 6.80
C PHE A 75 -0.30 -22.98 7.73
N SER A 76 -0.73 -22.80 8.99
CA SER A 76 -0.70 -23.88 9.99
C SER A 76 -2.04 -24.59 10.24
N VAL A 77 -3.18 -23.98 9.93
CA VAL A 77 -4.49 -24.51 10.38
C VAL A 77 -5.32 -25.06 9.22
N LYS A 78 -5.54 -26.38 9.23
CA LYS A 78 -6.33 -27.12 8.22
C LYS A 78 -7.85 -26.94 8.33
N ASN A 79 -8.38 -26.44 9.46
CA ASN A 79 -9.82 -26.28 9.66
C ASN A 79 -10.17 -24.91 10.30
N ASN A 80 -10.94 -24.08 9.58
CA ASN A 80 -11.38 -22.75 10.03
C ASN A 80 -12.36 -22.80 11.22
N GLU A 81 -12.95 -23.96 11.51
CA GLU A 81 -13.97 -24.14 12.55
C GLU A 81 -13.43 -23.93 13.97
N HIS A 82 -12.14 -24.20 14.21
CA HIS A 82 -11.53 -24.09 15.54
C HIS A 82 -10.85 -22.74 15.81
N LEU A 83 -10.89 -21.81 14.85
CA LEU A 83 -10.28 -20.49 15.00
C LEU A 83 -11.24 -19.49 15.67
N ILE A 84 -10.72 -18.72 16.63
CA ILE A 84 -11.45 -17.55 17.15
C ILE A 84 -11.49 -16.43 16.11
N THR A 85 -12.41 -15.48 16.25
CA THR A 85 -12.65 -14.41 15.27
C THR A 85 -11.38 -13.63 14.92
N SER A 86 -10.57 -13.23 15.90
CA SER A 86 -9.32 -12.50 15.67
C SER A 86 -8.29 -13.31 14.85
N GLN A 87 -8.21 -14.62 15.10
CA GLN A 87 -7.34 -15.52 14.33
C GLN A 87 -7.82 -15.69 12.88
N LYS A 88 -9.14 -15.73 12.66
CA LYS A 88 -9.72 -15.76 11.30
C LYS A 88 -9.37 -14.49 10.53
N VAL A 89 -9.40 -13.33 11.18
CA VAL A 89 -9.02 -12.05 10.58
C VAL A 89 -7.52 -12.02 10.27
N ARG A 90 -6.65 -12.33 11.25
CA ARG A 90 -5.18 -12.35 11.08
C ARG A 90 -4.72 -13.23 9.91
N ARG A 91 -5.43 -14.33 9.68
CA ARG A 91 -5.14 -15.30 8.61
C ARG A 91 -5.29 -14.73 7.20
N ASN A 92 -6.06 -13.65 7.04
CA ASN A 92 -6.30 -13.02 5.75
C ASN A 92 -5.23 -11.97 5.37
N TYR A 93 -4.17 -11.83 6.17
CA TYR A 93 -3.12 -10.84 5.94
C TYR A 93 -1.72 -11.45 6.04
N LEU A 94 -0.79 -10.97 5.21
CA LEU A 94 0.64 -11.26 5.34
C LEU A 94 1.38 -10.06 5.91
N ILE A 95 2.23 -10.32 6.91
CA ILE A 95 3.24 -9.37 7.38
C ILE A 95 4.57 -9.71 6.73
N LEU A 96 5.30 -8.71 6.24
CA LEU A 96 6.57 -8.90 5.55
C LEU A 96 7.80 -8.58 6.43
N ASP A 97 7.58 -8.07 7.64
CA ASP A 97 8.65 -7.65 8.56
C ASP A 97 8.25 -7.89 10.02
N ASN A 98 9.25 -8.05 10.89
CA ASN A 98 9.07 -8.26 12.33
C ASN A 98 8.23 -7.15 12.99
N SER A 99 8.25 -5.91 12.45
CA SER A 99 7.43 -4.79 12.96
C SER A 99 5.92 -5.03 12.83
N GLY A 100 5.49 -5.98 12.00
CA GLY A 100 4.08 -6.36 11.86
C GLY A 100 3.59 -7.37 12.90
N ILE A 101 4.49 -7.90 13.74
CA ILE A 101 4.12 -8.85 14.80
C ILE A 101 3.35 -8.10 15.88
N GLN A 102 2.13 -8.55 16.15
CA GLN A 102 1.34 -8.02 17.25
C GLN A 102 1.74 -8.71 18.55
N THR A 103 2.17 -7.94 19.54
CA THR A 103 2.61 -8.46 20.84
C THR A 103 1.67 -8.02 21.95
N ASN A 104 1.41 -8.92 22.90
CA ASN A 104 0.82 -8.55 24.19
C ASN A 104 1.82 -7.78 25.06
N GLY A 105 1.36 -7.16 26.15
CA GLY A 105 2.17 -6.32 27.06
C GLY A 105 3.44 -6.97 27.66
N GLY A 106 3.68 -8.26 27.42
CA GLY A 106 4.92 -8.98 27.76
C GLY A 106 5.84 -9.29 26.58
N ASN A 107 5.71 -8.62 25.42
CA ASN A 107 6.47 -8.90 24.18
C ASN A 107 6.25 -10.31 23.59
N ILE A 108 5.20 -11.01 24.02
CA ILE A 108 4.80 -12.31 23.50
C ILE A 108 3.90 -12.09 22.28
N SER A 109 4.23 -12.71 21.14
CA SER A 109 3.44 -12.69 19.91
C SER A 109 2.04 -13.24 20.15
N ILE A 110 1.00 -12.48 19.82
CA ILE A 110 -0.41 -12.86 20.02
C ILE A 110 -0.78 -14.06 19.15
N TYR A 111 -0.26 -14.11 17.93
CA TYR A 111 -0.53 -15.16 16.96
C TYR A 111 0.73 -16.00 16.69
N GLY A 112 1.54 -16.24 17.72
CA GLY A 112 2.66 -17.19 17.64
C GLY A 112 3.66 -16.90 16.50
N GLU A 113 3.71 -15.67 15.98
CA GLU A 113 4.64 -15.29 14.94
C GLU A 113 6.07 -15.48 15.42
N GLN A 114 6.88 -16.17 14.61
CA GLN A 114 8.29 -16.35 14.92
C GLN A 114 9.06 -15.13 14.41
N LYS A 115 9.71 -14.41 15.33
CA LYS A 115 10.61 -13.33 14.95
C LYS A 115 11.72 -13.92 14.08
N VAL A 116 11.92 -13.29 12.93
CA VAL A 116 13.05 -13.64 12.06
C VAL A 116 14.30 -13.10 12.72
N ASP A 117 15.26 -13.97 13.02
CA ASP A 117 16.59 -13.54 13.46
C ASP A 117 17.36 -13.00 12.26
N LEU A 118 17.56 -11.69 12.27
CA LEU A 118 18.23 -10.96 11.21
C LEU A 118 19.74 -10.85 11.45
N THR A 119 20.24 -11.34 12.60
CA THR A 119 21.66 -11.25 12.94
C THR A 119 22.47 -12.36 12.27
N GLY A 120 23.54 -12.00 11.56
CA GLY A 120 24.52 -12.96 11.01
C GLY A 120 24.17 -13.65 9.69
N ARG A 121 23.13 -13.21 8.95
CA ARG A 121 22.82 -13.74 7.61
C ARG A 121 23.72 -13.10 6.55
N VAL A 122 24.31 -13.93 5.69
CA VAL A 122 25.47 -13.60 4.83
C VAL A 122 25.27 -12.33 4.01
N GLU A 123 26.16 -11.39 4.29
CA GLU A 123 26.39 -10.11 3.66
C GLU A 123 26.96 -10.29 2.24
N THR A 124 26.10 -10.23 1.22
CA THR A 124 26.57 -9.94 -0.14
C THR A 124 26.64 -8.43 -0.33
N THR A 125 27.76 -7.86 0.11
CA THR A 125 28.42 -6.64 -0.39
C THR A 125 27.66 -5.31 -0.43
N ASN A 126 26.41 -5.20 0.03
CA ASN A 126 25.80 -3.94 0.47
C ASN A 126 24.43 -4.22 1.12
N LYS A 127 24.31 -3.81 2.40
CA LYS A 127 23.09 -3.66 3.22
C LYS A 127 22.55 -4.93 3.90
N GLN A 128 22.25 -4.72 5.19
CA GLN A 128 21.31 -5.47 6.02
C GLN A 128 20.11 -5.94 5.18
N GLN A 129 19.58 -7.13 5.45
CA GLN A 129 18.38 -7.67 4.80
C GLN A 129 17.38 -6.55 4.50
N GLU A 130 17.08 -6.33 3.21
CA GLU A 130 16.34 -5.14 2.77
C GLU A 130 14.91 -5.18 3.34
N ARG A 131 14.70 -4.58 4.52
CA ARG A 131 13.37 -4.29 5.05
C ARG A 131 12.72 -3.33 4.05
N LYS A 132 11.66 -3.80 3.38
CA LYS A 132 10.91 -2.98 2.42
C LYS A 132 9.66 -2.36 3.03
N ILE A 133 9.17 -2.90 4.14
CA ILE A 133 7.92 -2.48 4.78
C ILE A 133 8.11 -2.35 6.30
N GLU A 134 7.56 -1.30 6.87
CA GLU A 134 7.48 -1.07 8.31
C GLU A 134 6.03 -0.91 8.76
N TYR A 135 5.57 -1.80 9.65
CA TYR A 135 4.19 -1.83 10.13
C TYR A 135 4.00 -1.09 11.46
N SER A 136 5.08 -0.91 12.22
CA SER A 136 5.09 -0.16 13.48
C SER A 136 6.02 1.02 13.32
N TYR A 137 5.45 2.22 13.22
CA TYR A 137 6.18 3.48 13.12
C TYR A 137 5.51 4.53 14.04
N PRO A 138 6.29 5.45 14.64
CA PRO A 138 5.79 6.35 15.70
C PRO A 138 4.54 7.15 15.33
N ASP A 139 4.42 7.55 14.07
CA ASP A 139 3.35 8.43 13.58
C ASP A 139 2.22 7.69 12.84
N LYS A 140 2.11 6.36 12.98
CA LYS A 140 1.11 5.56 12.24
C LYS A 140 -0.32 6.09 12.42
N ARG A 141 -0.71 6.40 13.65
CA ARG A 141 -2.08 6.88 13.93
C ARG A 141 -2.38 8.27 13.36
N THR A 142 -1.35 9.10 13.15
CA THR A 142 -1.53 10.47 12.65
C THR A 142 -1.45 10.53 11.12
N LEU A 143 -0.56 9.73 10.53
CA LEU A 143 -0.31 9.65 9.08
C LEU A 143 -1.28 8.75 8.32
N LEU A 144 -2.00 7.85 9.00
CA LEU A 144 -3.00 7.03 8.33
C LEU A 144 -4.12 7.91 7.72
N PRO A 145 -4.54 7.61 6.48
CA PRO A 145 -5.69 8.26 5.86
C PRO A 145 -6.96 8.13 6.70
N LYS A 146 -7.84 9.14 6.58
CA LYS A 146 -9.08 9.24 7.38
C LYS A 146 -9.90 7.94 7.44
N LYS A 147 -10.00 7.22 6.31
CA LYS A 147 -10.72 5.94 6.21
C LYS A 147 -10.32 4.93 7.28
N TRP A 148 -9.02 4.77 7.54
CA TRP A 148 -8.51 3.80 8.52
C TRP A 148 -8.28 4.43 9.89
N LYS A 149 -8.02 5.74 9.92
CA LYS A 149 -7.80 6.50 11.15
C LYS A 149 -9.05 6.60 12.01
N ASP A 150 -10.18 6.92 11.38
CA ASP A 150 -11.45 7.21 12.06
C ASP A 150 -12.37 5.97 12.08
N ALA A 151 -11.88 4.82 11.63
CA ALA A 151 -12.62 3.56 11.63
C ALA A 151 -12.96 3.10 13.05
N GLU A 152 -14.22 2.74 13.27
CA GLU A 152 -14.70 2.21 14.55
C GLU A 152 -14.12 0.83 14.86
N GLU A 153 -13.94 0.51 16.14
CA GLU A 153 -13.47 -0.81 16.56
C GLU A 153 -14.42 -1.91 16.10
N GLY A 154 -13.86 -2.99 15.55
CA GLY A 154 -14.63 -4.11 14.99
C GLY A 154 -15.04 -3.95 13.52
N THR A 155 -14.73 -2.83 12.87
CA THR A 155 -14.89 -2.66 11.42
C THR A 155 -13.74 -3.30 10.64
N LEU A 156 -13.99 -3.65 9.37
CA LEU A 156 -12.96 -4.21 8.48
C LEU A 156 -11.79 -3.23 8.30
N GLU A 157 -12.10 -1.94 8.13
CA GLU A 157 -11.12 -0.88 8.00
C GLU A 157 -10.23 -0.79 9.24
N LYS A 158 -10.80 -0.92 10.44
CA LYS A 158 -9.99 -0.89 11.66
C LYS A 158 -9.02 -2.07 11.69
N GLU A 159 -9.47 -3.25 11.30
CA GLU A 159 -8.61 -4.43 11.22
C GLU A 159 -7.51 -4.28 10.16
N GLU A 160 -7.85 -3.80 8.95
CA GLU A 160 -6.89 -3.50 7.89
C GLU A 160 -5.79 -2.53 8.36
N SER A 161 -6.14 -1.55 9.20
CA SER A 161 -5.20 -0.55 9.71
C SER A 161 -4.01 -1.17 10.47
N ASN A 162 -4.22 -2.34 11.09
CA ASN A 162 -3.17 -3.07 11.80
C ASN A 162 -2.14 -3.68 10.83
N TYR A 163 -2.58 -4.05 9.62
CA TYR A 163 -1.77 -4.72 8.60
C TYR A 163 -1.32 -3.78 7.47
N LEU A 164 -1.64 -2.48 7.55
CA LEU A 164 -1.05 -1.47 6.70
C LEU A 164 0.39 -1.21 7.14
N GLY A 165 1.34 -1.46 6.25
CA GLY A 165 2.74 -1.15 6.44
C GLY A 165 3.19 -0.01 5.52
N ARG A 166 4.08 0.86 6.01
CA ARG A 166 4.69 1.90 5.20
C ARG A 166 5.83 1.30 4.37
N TYR A 167 5.88 1.62 3.09
CA TYR A 167 7.02 1.25 2.25
C TYR A 167 8.25 2.09 2.64
N ILE A 168 9.36 1.42 2.92
CA ILE A 168 10.65 2.01 3.35
C ILE A 168 11.83 1.58 2.46
N GLY A 169 11.53 1.06 1.26
CA GLY A 169 12.54 0.58 0.32
C GLY A 169 13.33 1.70 -0.36
N THR A 170 13.28 1.75 -1.68
CA THR A 170 13.99 2.76 -2.47
C THR A 170 13.41 4.15 -2.20
N ALA A 171 14.29 5.17 -2.16
CA ALA A 171 13.86 6.54 -1.98
C ALA A 171 12.98 6.98 -3.16
N ASN A 172 11.70 7.23 -2.88
CA ASN A 172 10.71 7.71 -3.83
C ASN A 172 10.36 9.17 -3.52
N GLN A 173 9.75 9.87 -4.47
CA GLN A 173 9.29 11.24 -4.24
C GLN A 173 8.06 11.28 -3.33
N HIS A 174 7.28 10.19 -3.31
CA HIS A 174 6.06 10.07 -2.53
C HIS A 174 6.10 8.90 -1.52
N ASN A 175 5.23 8.98 -0.51
CA ASN A 175 5.10 7.93 0.49
C ASN A 175 3.89 7.02 0.20
N TYR A 176 4.07 5.74 0.48
CA TYR A 176 3.10 4.71 0.15
C TYR A 176 2.83 3.77 1.32
N LEU A 177 1.58 3.33 1.41
CA LEU A 177 1.15 2.27 2.31
C LEU A 177 0.90 1.00 1.51
N VAL A 178 1.22 -0.13 2.12
CA VAL A 178 1.15 -1.46 1.53
C VAL A 178 0.26 -2.33 2.38
N LEU A 179 -0.67 -3.02 1.74
CA LEU A 179 -1.51 -4.03 2.35
C LEU A 179 -1.38 -5.34 1.57
N CYS A 180 -1.09 -6.44 2.28
CA CYS A 180 -0.96 -7.77 1.69
C CYS A 180 -2.10 -8.65 2.20
N LYS A 181 -3.12 -8.87 1.38
CA LYS A 181 -4.25 -9.74 1.70
C LYS A 181 -4.03 -11.15 1.16
N VAL A 182 -4.59 -12.14 1.84
CA VAL A 182 -4.50 -13.55 1.47
C VAL A 182 -5.86 -14.08 1.08
N HIS A 183 -5.91 -14.73 -0.07
CA HIS A 183 -7.03 -15.54 -0.52
C HIS A 183 -6.59 -17.01 -0.64
N PHE A 184 -7.40 -17.89 -0.06
CA PHE A 184 -7.18 -19.33 -0.17
C PHE A 184 -7.87 -19.83 -1.44
N LYS A 185 -7.10 -20.45 -2.34
CA LYS A 185 -7.62 -20.98 -3.62
C LYS A 185 -8.70 -22.03 -3.43
N ASN A 186 -8.61 -22.79 -2.34
CA ASN A 186 -9.54 -23.87 -2.04
C ASN A 186 -9.76 -23.98 -0.53
N THR A 187 -11.00 -24.22 -0.12
CA THR A 187 -11.39 -24.45 1.28
C THR A 187 -11.47 -25.95 1.62
N SER A 188 -11.16 -26.83 0.66
CA SER A 188 -11.13 -28.28 0.84
C SER A 188 -10.10 -28.72 1.87
N LYS A 189 -10.44 -29.77 2.65
CA LYS A 189 -9.55 -30.39 3.65
C LYS A 189 -8.25 -30.95 3.06
N LYS A 190 -8.18 -31.14 1.73
CA LYS A 190 -6.98 -31.63 1.02
C LYS A 190 -6.01 -30.53 0.60
N TYR A 191 -6.43 -29.26 0.65
CA TYR A 191 -5.59 -28.14 0.25
C TYR A 191 -4.53 -27.86 1.30
N ASP A 192 -3.28 -27.75 0.87
CA ASP A 192 -2.14 -27.43 1.70
C ASP A 192 -1.55 -26.07 1.25
N PRO A 193 -1.81 -24.97 1.97
CA PRO A 193 -1.30 -23.64 1.64
C PRO A 193 0.22 -23.57 1.45
N ARG A 194 0.98 -24.51 2.06
CA ARG A 194 2.44 -24.56 1.92
C ARG A 194 2.88 -25.18 0.60
N LYS A 195 2.09 -26.12 0.04
CA LYS A 195 2.42 -26.84 -1.20
C LYS A 195 1.71 -26.25 -2.41
N ASP A 196 0.42 -25.96 -2.28
CA ASP A 196 -0.44 -25.48 -3.37
C ASP A 196 -0.31 -23.96 -3.59
N GLY A 197 0.31 -23.27 -2.63
CA GLY A 197 0.46 -21.83 -2.57
C GLY A 197 -0.81 -21.10 -2.18
N ILE A 198 -0.67 -19.81 -1.86
CA ILE A 198 -1.76 -18.90 -1.52
C ILE A 198 -1.83 -17.78 -2.56
N GLU A 199 -3.03 -17.23 -2.77
CA GLU A 199 -3.18 -16.02 -3.57
C GLU A 199 -2.94 -14.79 -2.71
N VAL A 200 -1.95 -13.99 -3.08
CA VAL A 200 -1.60 -12.76 -2.38
C VAL A 200 -2.09 -11.59 -3.22
N PHE A 201 -2.97 -10.79 -2.62
CA PHE A 201 -3.46 -9.54 -3.16
C PHE A 201 -2.67 -8.40 -2.53
N LEU A 202 -1.81 -7.77 -3.32
CA LEU A 202 -0.94 -6.68 -2.90
C LEU A 202 -1.56 -5.36 -3.34
N GLU A 203 -1.97 -4.54 -2.37
CA GLU A 203 -2.57 -3.23 -2.58
C GLU A 203 -1.60 -2.14 -2.14
N ILE A 204 -1.38 -1.15 -3.02
CA ILE A 204 -0.55 0.02 -2.75
C ILE A 204 -1.42 1.26 -2.71
N TYR A 205 -1.36 1.98 -1.60
CA TYR A 205 -2.11 3.20 -1.35
C TYR A 205 -1.17 4.40 -1.23
N ASP A 206 -1.64 5.57 -1.66
CA ASP A 206 -0.98 6.83 -1.36
C ASP A 206 -1.18 7.16 0.13
N GLU A 207 -0.10 7.43 0.86
CA GLU A 207 -0.16 7.67 2.31
C GLU A 207 -0.92 8.95 2.66
N SER A 208 -0.88 9.98 1.81
CA SER A 208 -1.50 11.27 2.09
C SER A 208 -3.03 11.26 1.92
N THR A 209 -3.52 10.53 0.92
CA THR A 209 -4.94 10.53 0.52
C THR A 209 -5.66 9.23 0.87
N GLY A 210 -4.93 8.12 1.04
CA GLY A 210 -5.50 6.78 1.18
C GLY A 210 -6.14 6.22 -0.07
N ARG A 211 -5.92 6.86 -1.22
CA ARG A 211 -6.43 6.38 -2.49
C ARG A 211 -5.59 5.17 -2.94
N LEU A 212 -6.27 4.14 -3.41
CA LEU A 212 -5.62 3.00 -4.06
C LEU A 212 -4.93 3.47 -5.34
N MET A 213 -3.62 3.23 -5.43
CA MET A 213 -2.80 3.61 -6.58
C MET A 213 -2.67 2.46 -7.57
N THR A 214 -2.41 1.26 -7.06
CA THR A 214 -2.34 0.03 -7.85
C THR A 214 -2.56 -1.18 -6.95
N ASP A 215 -2.97 -2.26 -7.58
CA ASP A 215 -3.07 -3.59 -7.00
C ASP A 215 -2.41 -4.64 -7.91
N THR A 216 -2.16 -5.83 -7.37
CA THR A 216 -1.85 -7.05 -8.13
C THR A 216 -2.25 -8.28 -7.35
N LEU A 217 -2.62 -9.32 -8.09
CA LEU A 217 -2.83 -10.67 -7.56
C LEU A 217 -1.76 -11.58 -8.13
N PHE A 218 -1.08 -12.32 -7.25
CA PHE A 218 -0.15 -13.36 -7.68
C PHE A 218 -0.24 -14.56 -6.74
N ASN A 219 0.07 -15.73 -7.29
CA ASN A 219 0.19 -16.94 -6.48
C ASN A 219 1.57 -17.00 -5.83
N TRP A 220 1.61 -17.15 -4.51
CA TRP A 220 2.83 -17.31 -3.75
C TRP A 220 2.92 -18.73 -3.18
N VAL A 221 4.02 -19.43 -3.48
CA VAL A 221 4.26 -20.80 -3.01
C VAL A 221 5.51 -20.80 -2.15
N ILE A 222 5.44 -21.43 -0.98
CA ILE A 222 6.61 -21.66 -0.15
C ILE A 222 7.42 -22.78 -0.82
N THR A 223 8.39 -22.40 -1.64
CA THR A 223 9.36 -23.33 -2.22
C THR A 223 10.29 -23.81 -1.10
N TYR A 224 10.33 -25.13 -0.88
CA TYR A 224 11.25 -25.80 0.04
C TYR A 224 12.53 -26.21 -0.68
#